data_AF-A0A822F1X5-F1
#
_entry.id   AF-A0A822F1X5-F1
#
_cell.length_a   1.000
_cell.length_b   1.000
_cell.length_c   1.000
_cell.angle_alpha   90.00
_cell.angle_beta   90.00
_cell.angle_gamma   90.00
#
_symmetry.space_group_name_H-M   'P 1'
#
loop_
_entity.id
_entity.type
_entity.pdbx_description
1 polymer ?
#
loop_
_entity_poly.entity_id
_entity_poly.type
_entity_poly.pdbx_seq_one_letter_code
_entity_poly.pdbx_strand_id
1 'polypeptide(L)'
;MIFIFSNTLIILVVLIKCSLTKPKASIDPPYITEYFNLISTIEKPLHLKKHYGMHESSIDFYPGTMNIILSVPHDGNLQSNLPTRPKYACRKSNSTSKKCYYQNPCVSPLFKIDSKLCSIRLGRDKNTRLLALALRYELNQLFQLKPFVIINRLERSKVDMNRFVD
;
A
#
# COMPACT_ATOMS: atom_id res chain seq x y z
N MET A 1 -21.66 36.39 -45.75
CA MET A 1 -20.86 36.47 -44.52
C MET A 1 -21.75 36.35 -43.27
N ILE A 2 -22.58 35.29 -43.19
CA ILE A 2 -23.60 35.10 -42.13
C ILE A 2 -23.50 33.69 -41.48
N PHE A 3 -22.82 32.73 -42.12
CA PHE A 3 -22.76 31.34 -41.66
C PHE A 3 -21.72 31.05 -40.56
N ILE A 4 -20.77 31.96 -40.28
CA ILE A 4 -19.71 31.73 -39.28
C ILE A 4 -20.18 32.06 -37.85
N PHE A 5 -21.15 32.97 -37.70
CA PHE A 5 -21.68 33.39 -36.39
C PHE A 5 -22.60 32.35 -35.72
N SER A 6 -23.21 31.44 -36.49
CA SER A 6 -24.13 30.44 -35.93
C SER A 6 -23.39 29.33 -35.18
N ASN A 7 -22.21 28.90 -35.62
CA ASN A 7 -21.48 27.78 -35.03
C ASN A 7 -20.70 28.17 -33.77
N THR A 8 -20.17 29.40 -33.69
CA THR A 8 -19.49 29.90 -32.50
C THR A 8 -20.45 30.11 -31.33
N LEU A 9 -21.70 30.53 -31.60
CA LEU A 9 -22.72 30.72 -30.56
C LEU A 9 -23.17 29.38 -29.95
N ILE A 10 -23.29 28.33 -30.75
CA ILE A 10 -23.68 26.99 -30.27
C ILE A 10 -22.60 26.39 -29.37
N ILE A 11 -21.32 26.54 -29.73
CA ILE A 11 -20.19 26.06 -28.90
C ILE A 11 -20.16 26.80 -27.55
N LEU A 12 -20.39 28.12 -27.55
CA LEU A 12 -20.43 28.91 -26.32
C LEU A 12 -21.60 28.49 -25.41
N VAL A 13 -22.78 28.22 -25.96
CA VAL A 13 -23.95 27.76 -25.19
C VAL A 13 -23.76 26.35 -24.61
N VAL A 14 -23.07 25.45 -25.34
CA VAL A 14 -22.73 24.10 -24.82
C VAL A 14 -21.68 24.19 -23.70
N LEU A 15 -20.68 25.06 -23.83
CA LEU A 15 -19.67 25.28 -22.79
C LEU A 15 -20.26 25.92 -21.52
N ILE A 16 -21.22 26.84 -21.65
CA ILE A 16 -21.90 27.47 -20.51
C ILE A 16 -22.83 26.47 -19.79
N LYS A 17 -23.51 25.58 -20.53
CA LYS A 17 -24.38 24.55 -19.92
C LYS A 17 -23.61 23.44 -19.20
N CYS A 18 -22.37 23.16 -19.61
CA CYS A 18 -21.51 22.22 -18.88
C CYS A 18 -20.98 22.77 -17.54
N SER A 19 -21.11 24.07 -17.27
CA SER A 19 -20.51 24.70 -16.09
C SER A 19 -21.45 24.88 -14.89
N LEU A 20 -22.68 24.35 -14.93
CA LEU A 20 -23.73 24.67 -13.93
C LEU A 20 -24.22 23.48 -13.09
N THR A 21 -23.51 22.35 -13.08
CA THR A 21 -23.64 21.43 -11.95
C THR A 21 -22.79 21.98 -10.82
N LYS A 22 -23.40 22.75 -9.91
CA LYS A 22 -22.77 23.06 -8.62
C LYS A 22 -22.30 21.71 -8.05
N PRO A 23 -21.01 21.56 -7.68
CA PRO A 23 -20.58 20.35 -7.00
C PRO A 23 -21.52 20.17 -5.81
N LYS A 24 -22.12 18.99 -5.71
CA LYS A 24 -23.00 18.64 -4.60
C LYS A 24 -22.22 19.02 -3.33
N ALA A 25 -22.75 19.96 -2.55
CA ALA A 25 -22.08 20.40 -1.33
C ALA A 25 -21.73 19.14 -0.53
N SER A 26 -20.45 18.93 -0.29
CA SER A 26 -19.99 17.81 0.52
C SER A 26 -20.74 17.91 1.86
N ILE A 27 -21.36 16.80 2.26
CA ILE A 27 -22.04 16.64 3.56
C ILE A 27 -20.99 16.32 4.64
N ASP A 28 -19.70 16.39 4.31
CA ASP A 28 -18.65 16.04 5.25
C ASP A 28 -18.67 17.05 6.40
N PRO A 29 -18.66 16.56 7.65
CA PRO A 29 -18.51 17.43 8.81
C PRO A 29 -17.24 18.32 8.68
N PRO A 30 -17.24 19.54 9.23
CA PRO A 30 -16.10 20.46 9.14
C PRO A 30 -14.75 19.86 9.56
N TYR A 31 -14.76 18.93 10.52
CA TYR A 31 -13.56 18.24 10.99
C TYR A 31 -12.89 17.37 9.92
N ILE A 32 -13.64 16.87 8.93
CA ILE A 32 -13.07 16.08 7.82
C ILE A 32 -12.22 16.98 6.93
N THR A 33 -12.73 18.16 6.56
CA THR A 33 -11.99 19.14 5.77
C THR A 33 -10.74 19.61 6.50
N GLU A 34 -10.85 19.90 7.80
CA GLU A 34 -9.71 20.27 8.64
C GLU A 34 -8.66 19.15 8.66
N TYR A 35 -9.09 17.89 8.81
CA TYR A 35 -8.20 16.74 8.78
C TYR A 35 -7.48 16.57 7.45
N PHE A 36 -8.19 16.67 6.32
CA PHE A 36 -7.58 16.56 4.99
C PHE A 36 -6.60 17.71 4.70
N ASN A 37 -6.92 18.92 5.16
CA ASN A 37 -6.01 20.05 5.09
C ASN A 37 -4.74 19.78 5.91
N LEU A 38 -4.88 19.31 7.15
CA LEU A 38 -3.74 18.97 8.00
C LEU A 38 -2.83 17.92 7.34
N ILE A 39 -3.38 16.79 6.91
CA ILE A 39 -2.57 15.70 6.34
C ILE A 39 -1.94 16.05 4.99
N SER A 40 -2.55 16.98 4.23
CA SER A 40 -1.99 17.45 2.95
C SER A 40 -0.62 18.10 3.11
N THR A 41 -0.37 18.72 4.27
CA THR A 41 0.90 19.42 4.60
C THR A 41 2.03 18.47 5.04
N ILE A 42 1.71 17.19 5.30
CA ILE A 42 2.67 16.23 5.85
C ILE A 42 3.46 15.57 4.70
N GLU A 43 4.75 15.88 4.61
CA GLU A 43 5.66 15.26 3.63
C GLU A 43 6.53 14.13 4.20
N LYS A 44 6.78 14.17 5.51
CA LYS A 44 7.60 13.18 6.21
C LYS A 44 6.74 12.00 6.67
N PRO A 45 7.32 10.79 6.79
CA PRO A 45 6.58 9.67 7.34
C PRO A 45 6.22 9.92 8.80
N LEU A 46 5.02 9.51 9.16
CA LEU A 46 4.64 9.25 10.54
C LEU A 46 5.14 7.85 10.90
N HIS A 47 5.97 7.77 11.93
CA HIS A 47 6.46 6.50 12.45
C HIS A 47 5.42 5.89 13.38
N LEU A 48 4.71 4.86 12.90
CA LEU A 48 3.68 4.20 13.70
C LEU A 48 4.34 3.33 14.76
N LYS A 49 3.95 3.49 16.04
CA LYS A 49 4.54 2.80 17.21
C LYS A 49 4.14 1.32 17.30
N LYS A 50 4.22 0.57 16.20
CA LYS A 50 4.15 -0.90 16.24
C LYS A 50 5.57 -1.46 16.30
N HIS A 51 5.96 -1.72 17.54
CA HIS A 51 7.24 -2.30 17.93
C HIS A 51 7.06 -3.82 17.99
N TYR A 52 7.28 -4.54 16.88
CA TYR A 52 7.31 -6.01 16.89
C TYR A 52 8.57 -6.49 17.64
N GLY A 53 8.69 -6.20 18.94
CA GLY A 53 9.87 -6.49 19.76
C GLY A 53 11.08 -5.58 19.48
N MET A 54 10.90 -4.41 18.84
CA MET A 54 11.98 -3.51 18.45
C MET A 54 11.93 -2.14 19.13
N HIS A 55 13.09 -1.52 19.33
CA HIS A 55 13.19 -0.14 19.81
C HIS A 55 12.73 0.89 18.77
N GLU A 56 12.90 0.60 17.47
CA GLU A 56 12.47 1.47 16.38
C GLU A 56 11.10 1.09 15.81
N SER A 57 10.41 2.06 15.20
CA SER A 57 9.18 1.82 14.45
C SER A 57 9.47 0.95 13.23
N SER A 58 8.63 -0.08 13.04
CA SER A 58 8.69 -0.97 11.88
C SER A 58 7.94 -0.47 10.64
N ILE A 59 7.18 0.63 10.75
CA ILE A 59 6.28 1.12 9.70
C ILE A 59 6.47 2.62 9.50
N ASP A 60 6.75 3.01 8.26
CA ASP A 60 6.65 4.39 7.80
C ASP A 60 5.29 4.58 7.12
N PHE A 61 4.49 5.54 7.62
CA PHE A 61 3.22 5.93 7.03
C PHE A 61 3.28 7.35 6.49
N TYR A 62 3.07 7.52 5.19
CA TYR A 62 2.95 8.84 4.55
C TYR A 62 1.45 9.12 4.30
N PRO A 63 0.86 10.10 4.99
CA PRO A 63 -0.54 10.47 4.80
C PRO A 63 -0.82 10.92 3.37
N GLY A 64 -2.00 10.60 2.84
CA GLY A 64 -2.41 10.94 1.47
C GLY A 64 -3.69 11.77 1.45
N THR A 65 -4.01 12.31 0.28
CA THR A 65 -5.22 13.07 -0.01
C THR A 65 -6.03 12.47 -1.17
N MET A 66 -5.60 11.34 -1.73
CA MET A 66 -6.35 10.60 -2.76
C MET A 66 -6.75 9.20 -2.29
N ASN A 67 -7.74 8.63 -2.99
CA ASN A 67 -8.25 7.28 -2.82
C ASN A 67 -7.32 6.18 -3.38
N ILE A 68 -6.01 6.32 -3.16
CA ILE A 68 -4.99 5.34 -3.53
C ILE A 68 -4.09 5.08 -2.33
N ILE A 69 -3.85 3.80 -2.05
CA ILE A 69 -2.91 3.34 -1.03
C ILE A 69 -1.81 2.54 -1.73
N LEU A 70 -0.57 2.98 -1.57
CA LEU A 70 0.63 2.26 -2.01
C LEU A 70 1.21 1.52 -0.81
N SER A 71 1.36 0.19 -0.92
CA SER A 71 1.96 -0.64 0.13
C SER A 71 3.29 -1.23 -0.33
N VAL A 72 4.30 -1.13 0.53
CA VAL A 72 5.65 -1.65 0.28
C VAL A 72 6.03 -2.61 1.41
N PRO A 73 5.61 -3.89 1.33
CA PRO A 73 5.80 -4.83 2.43
C PRO A 73 7.22 -5.40 2.53
N HIS A 74 8.06 -5.29 1.49
CA HIS A 74 9.29 -6.10 1.36
C HIS A 74 10.59 -5.34 1.07
N ASP A 75 10.63 -4.00 1.11
CA ASP A 75 11.89 -3.26 0.92
C ASP A 75 12.63 -2.97 2.23
N GLY A 76 12.06 -3.34 3.38
CA GLY A 76 12.66 -3.09 4.69
C GLY A 76 14.02 -3.77 4.90
N ASN A 77 14.91 -3.08 5.62
CA ASN A 77 16.25 -3.53 6.01
C ASN A 77 16.60 -3.21 7.47
N LEU A 78 15.60 -2.83 8.26
CA LEU A 78 15.76 -2.54 9.67
C LEU A 78 16.22 -3.80 10.40
N GLN A 79 17.34 -3.68 11.10
CA GLN A 79 17.88 -4.75 11.91
C GLN A 79 16.95 -5.00 13.10
N SER A 80 16.73 -6.27 13.41
CA SER A 80 15.91 -6.70 14.53
C SER A 80 16.52 -7.94 15.16
N ASN A 81 16.36 -8.08 16.48
CA ASN A 81 16.65 -9.30 17.23
C ASN A 81 15.64 -10.44 16.95
N LEU A 82 14.62 -10.22 16.12
CA LEU A 82 13.68 -11.27 15.73
C LEU A 82 14.42 -12.44 15.04
N PRO A 83 14.01 -13.68 15.30
CA PRO A 83 14.56 -14.84 14.62
C PRO A 83 14.29 -14.73 13.11
N THR A 84 15.26 -15.19 12.32
CA THR A 84 15.08 -15.28 10.87
C THR A 84 14.13 -16.44 10.55
N ARG A 85 13.14 -16.19 9.70
CA ARG A 85 12.21 -17.20 9.22
C ARG A 85 12.95 -18.33 8.52
N PRO A 86 12.48 -19.58 8.67
CA PRO A 86 13.12 -20.70 8.00
C PRO A 86 12.98 -20.55 6.49
N LYS A 87 14.03 -20.97 5.76
CA LYS A 87 14.03 -21.00 4.28
C LYS A 87 13.08 -22.05 3.70
N TYR A 88 12.59 -22.94 4.55
CA TYR A 88 11.74 -24.07 4.17
C TYR A 88 10.49 -24.13 5.04
N ALA A 89 9.37 -24.51 4.42
CA ALA A 89 8.10 -24.81 5.07
C ALA A 89 7.59 -26.17 4.60
N CYS A 90 6.61 -26.74 5.30
CA CYS A 90 6.03 -28.01 4.91
C CYS A 90 4.99 -27.83 3.81
N ARG A 91 4.82 -28.86 2.97
CA ARG A 91 3.78 -28.91 1.94
C ARG A 91 2.67 -29.89 2.35
N LYS A 92 1.40 -29.51 2.15
CA LYS A 92 0.27 -30.42 2.38
C LYS A 92 0.10 -31.37 1.19
N SER A 93 0.18 -32.69 1.42
CA SER A 93 0.16 -33.75 0.40
C SER A 93 -1.02 -33.66 -0.58
N ASN A 94 -2.21 -33.31 -0.07
CA ASN A 94 -3.47 -33.38 -0.84
C ASN A 94 -4.03 -32.00 -1.21
N SER A 95 -3.20 -30.95 -1.17
CA SER A 95 -3.66 -29.60 -1.46
C SER A 95 -3.49 -29.27 -2.95
N THR A 96 -4.60 -29.17 -3.68
CA THR A 96 -4.64 -28.56 -5.03
C THR A 96 -4.06 -27.14 -5.05
N SER A 97 -4.08 -26.45 -3.90
CA SER A 97 -3.62 -25.06 -3.75
C SER A 97 -2.11 -24.88 -3.55
N LYS A 98 -1.29 -25.95 -3.49
CA LYS A 98 0.18 -25.90 -3.25
C LYS A 98 0.60 -25.02 -2.04
N LYS A 99 -0.28 -24.83 -1.07
CA LYS A 99 -0.01 -23.99 0.12
C LYS A 99 1.07 -24.62 1.01
N CYS A 100 1.92 -23.74 1.53
CA CYS A 100 3.04 -24.09 2.40
C CYS A 100 2.75 -23.59 3.81
N TYR A 101 3.08 -24.40 4.81
CA TYR A 101 2.74 -24.16 6.21
C TYR A 101 4.00 -24.17 7.08
N TYR A 102 4.09 -23.25 8.03
CA TYR A 102 5.19 -23.19 8.98
C TYR A 102 4.96 -24.16 10.13
N GLN A 103 5.42 -25.40 9.96
CA GLN A 103 5.44 -26.40 11.02
C GLN A 103 6.81 -27.05 11.03
N ASN A 104 7.47 -27.14 12.18
CA ASN A 104 8.76 -27.80 12.30
C ASN A 104 8.82 -28.58 13.63
N PRO A 105 9.05 -29.90 13.61
CA PRO A 105 9.22 -30.79 12.45
C PRO A 105 7.93 -30.93 11.60
N CYS A 106 8.07 -31.30 10.33
CA CYS A 106 6.94 -31.53 9.40
C CYS A 106 6.18 -32.83 9.73
N VAL A 107 5.65 -32.92 10.95
CA VAL A 107 4.86 -34.04 11.46
C VAL A 107 3.65 -33.48 12.18
N SER A 108 2.46 -33.89 11.75
CA SER A 108 1.21 -33.61 12.46
C SER A 108 0.32 -34.85 12.43
N PRO A 109 -0.21 -35.30 13.58
CA PRO A 109 -1.17 -36.40 13.62
C PRO A 109 -2.55 -36.01 13.08
N LEU A 110 -2.87 -34.71 13.02
CA LEU A 110 -4.18 -34.20 12.58
C LEU A 110 -4.29 -34.02 11.06
N PHE A 111 -3.17 -33.95 10.32
CA PHE A 111 -3.14 -33.85 8.85
C PHE A 111 -1.87 -34.46 8.27
N LYS A 112 -2.01 -35.19 7.14
CA LYS A 112 -0.87 -35.78 6.42
C LYS A 112 -0.05 -34.71 5.69
N ILE A 113 1.08 -34.35 6.28
CA ILE A 113 2.08 -33.44 5.71
C ILE A 113 3.07 -34.26 4.87
N ASP A 114 3.40 -33.77 3.66
CA ASP A 114 4.42 -34.36 2.79
C ASP A 114 5.81 -33.91 3.26
N SER A 115 6.79 -34.81 3.27
CA SER A 115 8.18 -34.48 3.58
C SER A 115 8.83 -33.55 2.54
N LYS A 116 8.17 -33.32 1.40
CA LYS A 116 8.58 -32.31 0.41
C LYS A 116 8.46 -30.90 0.97
N LEU A 117 9.61 -30.25 1.08
CA LEU A 117 9.75 -28.88 1.57
C LEU A 117 9.39 -27.86 0.48
N CYS A 118 8.67 -26.81 0.87
CA CYS A 118 8.51 -25.59 0.09
C CYS A 118 9.69 -24.65 0.32
N SER A 119 10.28 -24.10 -0.75
CA SER A 119 11.23 -23.00 -0.64
C SER A 119 10.48 -21.67 -0.40
N ILE A 120 10.94 -20.90 0.59
CA ILE A 120 10.42 -19.57 0.91
C ILE A 120 11.41 -18.52 0.44
N ARG A 121 10.89 -17.50 -0.26
CA ARG A 121 11.68 -16.31 -0.60
C ARG A 121 11.75 -15.38 0.62
N LEU A 122 12.96 -15.19 1.11
CA LEU A 122 13.28 -14.25 2.20
C LEU A 122 13.84 -12.91 1.69
N GLY A 123 14.09 -12.82 0.38
CA GLY A 123 14.71 -11.66 -0.25
C GLY A 123 13.83 -10.41 -0.19
N ARG A 124 14.51 -9.27 -0.22
CA ARG A 124 13.90 -7.95 -0.32
C ARG A 124 13.49 -7.64 -1.75
N ASP A 125 12.40 -6.91 -1.90
CA ASP A 125 11.97 -6.33 -3.17
C ASP A 125 12.63 -4.95 -3.29
N LYS A 126 13.93 -4.94 -3.61
CA LYS A 126 14.77 -3.73 -3.61
C LYS A 126 14.15 -2.61 -4.46
N ASN A 127 14.29 -1.37 -3.99
CA ASN A 127 13.85 -0.14 -4.66
C ASN A 127 12.33 0.04 -4.77
N THR A 128 11.52 -0.88 -4.23
CA THR A 128 10.06 -0.69 -4.22
C THR A 128 9.64 0.47 -3.31
N ARG A 129 10.42 0.79 -2.26
CA ARG A 129 10.26 2.03 -1.48
C ARG A 129 10.48 3.26 -2.35
N LEU A 130 11.58 3.29 -3.10
CA LEU A 130 11.93 4.41 -3.97
C LEU A 130 10.84 4.61 -5.03
N LEU A 131 10.39 3.53 -5.66
CA LEU A 131 9.33 3.56 -6.67
C LEU A 131 8.02 4.11 -6.10
N ALA A 132 7.60 3.67 -4.90
CA ALA A 132 6.38 4.16 -4.28
C ALA A 132 6.43 5.65 -3.93
N LEU A 133 7.58 6.14 -3.44
CA LEU A 133 7.79 7.55 -3.13
C LEU A 133 7.89 8.41 -4.40
N ALA A 134 8.52 7.90 -5.46
CA ALA A 134 8.56 8.56 -6.76
C ALA A 134 7.14 8.68 -7.35
N LEU A 135 6.36 7.59 -7.34
CA LEU A 135 4.98 7.62 -7.82
C LEU A 135 4.12 8.60 -7.01
N ARG A 136 4.29 8.64 -5.69
CA ARG A 136 3.63 9.64 -4.83
C ARG A 136 3.99 11.07 -5.25
N TYR A 137 5.27 11.33 -5.50
CA TYR A 137 5.75 12.65 -5.92
C TYR A 137 5.14 13.06 -7.26
N GLU A 138 5.18 12.20 -8.27
CA GLU A 138 4.64 12.47 -9.60
C GLU A 138 3.14 12.74 -9.57
N LEU A 139 2.36 11.93 -8.83
CA LEU A 139 0.92 12.14 -8.69
C LEU A 139 0.60 13.48 -8.00
N ASN A 140 1.43 13.89 -7.05
CA ASN A 140 1.28 15.21 -6.43
C ASN A 140 1.56 16.33 -7.44
N GLN A 141 2.62 16.22 -8.27
CA GLN A 141 2.90 17.25 -9.28
C GLN A 141 1.77 17.37 -10.31
N LEU A 142 1.19 16.24 -10.72
CA LEU A 142 0.15 16.21 -11.76
C LEU A 142 -1.24 16.63 -11.26
N PHE A 143 -1.60 16.23 -10.04
CA PHE A 143 -2.98 16.34 -9.55
C PHE A 143 -3.13 17.13 -8.26
N GLN A 144 -2.03 17.57 -7.63
CA GLN A 144 -2.02 18.11 -6.27
C GLN A 144 -2.69 17.20 -5.24
N LEU A 145 -2.63 15.89 -5.52
CA LEU A 145 -3.15 14.85 -4.66
C LEU A 145 -2.08 13.80 -4.41
N LYS A 146 -2.05 13.26 -3.19
CA LYS A 146 -1.00 12.35 -2.75
C LYS A 146 -1.60 10.99 -2.41
N PRO A 147 -1.09 9.87 -2.95
CA PRO A 147 -1.48 8.54 -2.48
C PRO A 147 -0.98 8.30 -1.06
N PHE A 148 -1.76 7.66 -0.21
CA PHE A 148 -1.25 7.16 1.06
C PHE A 148 -0.13 6.14 0.79
N VAL A 149 0.95 6.17 1.58
CA VAL A 149 2.04 5.19 1.42
C VAL A 149 2.33 4.51 2.75
N ILE A 150 2.33 3.18 2.76
CA ILE A 150 2.67 2.36 3.91
C ILE A 150 3.91 1.53 3.55
N ILE A 151 5.01 1.76 4.26
CA ILE A 151 6.27 1.05 4.02
C ILE A 151 6.64 0.25 5.26
N ASN A 152 6.85 -1.05 5.07
CA ASN A 152 7.46 -1.89 6.08
C ASN A 152 8.98 -1.67 6.08
N ARG A 153 9.53 -1.29 7.24
CA ARG A 153 10.97 -1.13 7.47
C ARG A 153 11.65 -2.44 7.84
N LEU A 154 10.92 -3.44 8.35
CA LEU A 154 11.47 -4.75 8.69
C LEU A 154 11.85 -5.57 7.46
N GLU A 155 12.92 -6.33 7.55
CA GLU A 155 13.21 -7.33 6.52
C GLU A 155 12.12 -8.42 6.46
N ARG A 156 11.74 -8.81 5.25
CA ARG A 156 10.82 -9.94 4.98
C ARG A 156 11.30 -11.25 5.61
N SER A 157 12.62 -11.38 5.77
CA SER A 157 13.29 -12.50 6.43
C SER A 157 12.89 -12.64 7.90
N LYS A 158 12.48 -11.56 8.56
CA LYS A 158 12.04 -11.52 9.96
C LYS A 158 10.54 -11.74 10.05
N VAL A 159 9.78 -10.91 9.35
CA VAL A 159 8.32 -11.00 9.24
C VAL A 159 7.93 -10.61 7.83
N ASP A 160 7.13 -11.43 7.16
CA ASP A 160 6.57 -11.11 5.86
C ASP A 160 5.18 -10.54 6.05
N MET A 161 5.09 -9.22 5.97
CA MET A 161 3.86 -8.46 6.15
C MET A 161 2.83 -8.71 5.04
N ASN A 162 3.18 -9.49 4.01
CA ASN A 162 2.28 -9.94 2.95
C ASN A 162 1.92 -11.43 3.12
N ARG A 163 1.95 -11.96 4.34
CA ARG A 163 1.53 -13.31 4.69
C ARG A 163 0.64 -13.28 5.94
N PHE A 164 -0.30 -14.22 6.00
CA PHE A 164 -1.15 -14.41 7.16
C PHE A 164 -0.35 -14.97 8.34
N VAL A 165 -0.83 -14.68 9.55
CA VAL A 165 -0.45 -15.41 10.76
C VAL A 165 -1.35 -16.64 10.78
N ASP A 166 -0.79 -17.79 10.44
CA ASP A 166 -1.49 -19.08 10.47
C ASP A 166 -1.66 -19.60 11.91
#